data_AF-A0A9Q1BVX6-F1
#
_entry.id   AF-A0A9Q1BVX6-F1
#
_cell.length_a   1.000
_cell.length_b   1.000
_cell.length_c   1.000
_cell.angle_alpha   90.00
_cell.angle_beta   90.00
_cell.angle_gamma   90.00
#
_symmetry.space_group_name_H-M   'P 1'
#
loop_
_entity.id
_entity.type
_entity.pdbx_description
1 polymer ?
#
loop_
_entity_poly.entity_id
_entity_poly.type
_entity_poly.pdbx_seq_one_letter_code
_entity_poly.pdbx_strand_id
1 'polypeptide(L)'
;MEYSNCKCQATCEDPHSSLGCNNTCAEEEACICRAGFLRKGDQCVPPEECSCFMEDVGVIPNGQVNISTNCTRRCECQSNVLTCEDDYRCSSDATCEERDGLRKCYCNDGYTGDGQNCEVVATDCADIYNANITDSGVYTIKPTNWPGSPFEVYCNMTDGGGWTV
;
A
#
# COMPACT_ATOMS: atom_id res chain seq x y z
N MET A 1 24.12 -27.11 1.20
CA MET A 1 25.28 -26.21 1.16
C MET A 1 26.35 -26.84 0.28
N GLU A 2 27.16 -26.00 -0.36
CA GLU A 2 28.32 -26.35 -1.20
C GLU A 2 29.49 -25.43 -0.83
N TYR A 3 30.71 -25.89 -1.06
CA TYR A 3 31.92 -25.11 -0.81
C TYR A 3 32.21 -24.23 -2.04
N SER A 4 32.41 -22.93 -1.80
CA SER A 4 32.77 -21.96 -2.84
C SER A 4 33.69 -20.89 -2.25
N ASN A 5 34.64 -20.42 -3.07
CA ASN A 5 35.48 -19.28 -2.71
C ASN A 5 34.79 -17.93 -2.99
N CYS A 6 33.62 -17.94 -3.63
CA CYS A 6 32.87 -16.72 -3.92
C CYS A 6 31.80 -16.48 -2.85
N LYS A 7 31.95 -15.38 -2.09
CA LYS A 7 30.98 -14.96 -1.05
C LYS A 7 29.70 -14.35 -1.62
N CYS A 8 29.64 -14.16 -2.92
CA CYS A 8 28.48 -13.67 -3.65
C CYS A 8 27.41 -14.75 -3.72
N GLN A 9 26.40 -14.63 -2.87
CA GLN A 9 25.30 -15.56 -2.82
C GLN A 9 23.98 -14.82 -2.65
N ALA A 10 22.98 -15.23 -3.42
CA ALA A 10 21.63 -14.71 -3.30
C ALA A 10 21.05 -14.99 -1.91
N THR A 11 20.41 -13.98 -1.34
CA THR A 11 19.72 -14.07 -0.05
C THR A 11 18.23 -13.77 -0.23
N CYS A 12 17.41 -14.00 0.80
CA CYS A 12 16.02 -13.56 0.75
C CYS A 12 15.90 -12.03 0.64
N GLU A 13 16.94 -11.30 1.07
CA GLU A 13 17.00 -9.84 1.02
C GLU A 13 17.54 -9.28 -0.31
N ASP A 14 18.29 -10.08 -1.07
CA ASP A 14 18.74 -9.78 -2.43
C ASP A 14 18.80 -11.09 -3.26
N PRO A 15 17.67 -11.49 -3.87
CA PRO A 15 17.57 -12.75 -4.63
C PRO A 15 18.39 -12.74 -5.92
N HIS A 16 18.71 -11.56 -6.45
CA HIS A 16 19.46 -11.40 -7.68
C HIS A 16 20.95 -11.18 -7.45
N SER A 17 21.38 -11.02 -6.19
CA SER A 17 22.76 -10.65 -5.82
C SER A 17 23.23 -9.38 -6.57
N SER A 18 22.29 -8.51 -6.94
CA SER A 18 22.52 -7.41 -7.87
C SER A 18 23.18 -6.19 -7.20
N LEU A 19 23.08 -6.09 -5.87
CA LEU A 19 23.57 -4.94 -5.10
C LEU A 19 25.02 -5.07 -4.57
N GLY A 20 25.72 -6.19 -4.80
CA GLY A 20 26.98 -6.43 -4.09
C GLY A 20 28.04 -7.29 -4.78
N CYS A 21 27.83 -7.77 -6.00
CA CYS A 21 28.81 -8.61 -6.68
C CYS A 21 29.75 -7.82 -7.58
N ASN A 22 30.76 -7.20 -6.98
CA ASN A 22 32.04 -7.11 -7.65
C ASN A 22 32.65 -8.51 -7.58
N ASN A 23 33.01 -9.12 -8.72
CA ASN A 23 33.47 -10.52 -8.86
C ASN A 23 34.80 -10.86 -8.13
N THR A 24 35.04 -10.28 -6.97
CA THR A 24 36.10 -10.61 -6.02
C THR A 24 35.64 -11.77 -5.15
N CYS A 25 35.94 -12.98 -5.61
CA CYS A 25 35.85 -14.16 -4.78
C CYS A 25 37.00 -14.10 -3.73
N ALA A 26 36.70 -14.40 -2.47
CA ALA A 26 37.66 -14.31 -1.37
C ALA A 26 38.62 -15.50 -1.38
N GLU A 27 39.79 -15.36 -0.76
CA GLU A 27 40.79 -16.45 -0.67
C GLU A 27 40.35 -17.59 0.29
N GLU A 28 39.33 -17.34 1.12
CA GLU A 28 38.80 -18.30 2.08
C GLU A 28 37.51 -18.97 1.57
N GLU A 29 37.45 -20.29 1.68
CA GLU A 29 36.25 -21.06 1.36
C GLU A 29 35.13 -20.79 2.36
N ALA A 30 33.93 -20.57 1.84
CA ALA A 30 32.72 -20.43 2.64
C ALA A 30 31.66 -21.45 2.20
N CYS A 31 30.82 -21.87 3.16
CA CYS A 31 29.62 -22.64 2.86
C CYS A 31 28.58 -21.72 2.23
N ILE A 32 28.21 -22.00 0.99
CA ILE A 32 27.13 -21.30 0.29
C ILE A 32 25.93 -22.23 0.10
N CYS A 33 24.76 -21.66 -0.15
CA CYS A 33 23.61 -22.47 -0.58
C CYS A 33 23.83 -23.03 -1.98
N ARG A 34 23.23 -24.19 -2.22
CA ARG A 34 23.23 -24.81 -3.54
C ARG A 34 22.49 -23.91 -4.52
N ALA A 35 22.80 -24.02 -5.81
CA ALA A 35 22.05 -23.34 -6.86
C ALA A 35 20.53 -23.60 -6.70
N GLY A 36 19.74 -22.53 -6.77
CA GLY A 36 18.29 -22.59 -6.56
C GLY A 36 17.81 -22.39 -5.12
N PHE A 37 18.72 -22.19 -4.15
CA PHE A 37 18.37 -21.88 -2.76
C PHE A 37 18.88 -20.49 -2.35
N LEU A 38 18.10 -19.79 -1.54
CA LEU A 38 18.42 -18.47 -1.01
C LEU A 38 18.89 -18.58 0.44
N ARG A 39 19.84 -17.73 0.84
CA ARG A 39 20.27 -17.65 2.24
C ARG A 39 19.26 -16.86 3.07
N LYS A 40 18.83 -17.42 4.19
CA LYS A 40 18.01 -16.77 5.22
C LYS A 40 18.68 -17.00 6.58
N GLY A 41 19.45 -16.02 7.05
CA GLY A 41 20.36 -16.22 8.20
C GLY A 41 21.42 -17.29 7.89
N ASP A 42 21.46 -18.35 8.68
CA ASP A 42 22.38 -19.51 8.49
C ASP A 42 21.73 -20.68 7.73
N GLN A 43 20.50 -20.51 7.25
CA GLN A 43 19.75 -21.54 6.54
C GLN A 43 19.67 -21.28 5.04
N CYS A 44 19.61 -22.37 4.28
CA CYS A 44 19.33 -22.36 2.86
C CYS A 44 17.89 -22.78 2.64
N VAL A 45 17.07 -21.85 2.18
CA VAL A 45 15.64 -22.08 1.97
C VAL A 45 15.28 -21.96 0.48
N PRO A 46 14.24 -22.67 0.02
CA PRO A 46 13.67 -22.43 -1.30
C PRO A 46 13.19 -20.97 -1.44
N PRO A 47 13.17 -20.41 -2.67
CA PRO A 47 12.67 -19.06 -2.90
C PRO A 47 11.24 -18.85 -2.41
N GLU A 48 10.40 -19.88 -2.47
CA GLU A 48 9.04 -19.86 -1.93
C GLU A 48 8.95 -19.74 -0.39
N GLU A 49 10.05 -19.75 0.36
CA GLU A 49 10.08 -19.49 1.80
C GLU A 49 10.61 -18.07 2.15
N CYS A 50 10.97 -17.29 1.13
CA CYS A 50 11.31 -15.88 1.23
C CYS A 50 10.11 -14.99 0.91
N SER A 51 10.11 -13.74 1.39
CA SER A 51 9.13 -12.71 1.00
C SER A 51 9.41 -12.17 -0.42
N CYS A 52 8.59 -11.26 -0.92
CA CYS A 52 8.86 -10.62 -2.21
C CYS A 52 10.02 -9.62 -2.12
N PHE A 53 10.68 -9.36 -3.23
CA PHE A 53 11.77 -8.40 -3.35
C PHE A 53 11.54 -7.46 -4.55
N MET A 54 11.90 -6.19 -4.39
CA MET A 54 11.89 -5.18 -5.44
C MET A 54 13.20 -4.39 -5.37
N GLU A 55 13.91 -4.21 -6.49
CA GLU A 55 15.27 -3.63 -6.50
C GLU A 55 15.37 -2.25 -5.82
N ASP A 56 14.39 -1.38 -6.03
CA ASP A 56 14.38 0.00 -5.50
C ASP A 56 13.82 0.12 -4.07
N VAL A 57 13.26 -0.95 -3.52
CA VAL A 57 12.53 -0.94 -2.23
C VAL A 57 13.10 -1.95 -1.22
N GLY A 58 13.65 -3.06 -1.70
CA GLY A 58 14.08 -4.19 -0.90
C GLY A 58 12.95 -5.21 -0.67
N VAL A 59 12.94 -5.80 0.53
CA VAL A 59 12.02 -6.87 0.89
C VAL A 59 10.63 -6.33 1.22
N ILE A 60 9.61 -6.89 0.58
CA ILE A 60 8.20 -6.63 0.86
C ILE A 60 7.60 -7.89 1.52
N PRO A 61 7.28 -7.85 2.82
CA PRO A 61 6.68 -8.98 3.52
C PRO A 61 5.38 -9.46 2.88
N ASN A 62 5.09 -10.75 3.03
CA ASN A 62 3.84 -11.33 2.53
C ASN A 62 2.62 -10.63 3.16
N GLY A 63 1.63 -10.28 2.33
CA GLY A 63 0.45 -9.50 2.69
C GLY A 63 0.67 -7.98 2.75
N GLN A 64 1.87 -7.48 2.43
CA GLN A 64 2.13 -6.04 2.36
C GLN A 64 2.03 -5.49 0.95
N VAL A 65 1.78 -4.18 0.91
CA VAL A 65 1.67 -3.37 -0.30
C VAL A 65 2.71 -2.27 -0.25
N ASN A 66 3.37 -2.04 -1.38
CA ASN A 66 4.23 -0.89 -1.60
C ASN A 66 3.62 0.00 -2.68
N ILE A 67 3.63 1.31 -2.45
CA ILE A 67 3.17 2.33 -3.41
C ILE A 67 4.36 3.24 -3.72
N SER A 68 4.59 3.48 -5.00
CA SER A 68 5.69 4.32 -5.48
C SER A 68 5.59 5.75 -4.92
N THR A 69 6.72 6.45 -4.85
CA THR A 69 6.79 7.81 -4.26
C THR A 69 5.87 8.83 -4.93
N ASN A 70 5.57 8.63 -6.20
CA ASN A 70 4.67 9.45 -7.02
C ASN A 70 3.25 8.87 -7.17
N CYS A 71 2.91 7.80 -6.45
CA CYS A 71 1.63 7.07 -6.56
C CYS A 71 1.23 6.77 -8.01
N THR A 72 2.18 6.29 -8.82
CA THR A 72 1.91 5.78 -10.18
C THR A 72 2.04 4.26 -10.28
N ARG A 73 2.50 3.59 -9.22
CA ARG A 73 2.62 2.13 -9.18
C ARG A 73 2.26 1.62 -7.80
N ARG A 74 1.45 0.57 -7.75
CA ARG A 74 1.10 -0.18 -6.53
C ARG A 74 1.53 -1.63 -6.71
N CYS A 75 2.30 -2.16 -5.78
CA CYS A 75 2.73 -3.55 -5.79
C CYS A 75 2.31 -4.25 -4.51
N GLU A 76 1.76 -5.46 -4.65
CA GLU A 76 1.33 -6.29 -3.54
C GLU A 76 2.10 -7.60 -3.54
N CYS A 77 2.65 -7.94 -2.37
CA CYS A 77 3.27 -9.24 -2.16
C CYS A 77 2.25 -10.21 -1.60
N GLN A 78 1.88 -11.22 -2.37
CA GLN A 78 0.96 -12.26 -1.91
C GLN A 78 1.51 -13.64 -2.22
N SER A 79 1.68 -14.47 -1.18
CA SER A 79 2.26 -15.81 -1.28
C SER A 79 3.61 -15.82 -2.03
N ASN A 80 4.44 -14.81 -1.75
CA ASN A 80 5.77 -14.61 -2.35
C ASN A 80 5.74 -14.30 -3.86
N VAL A 81 4.56 -13.97 -4.38
CA VAL A 81 4.36 -13.44 -5.73
C VAL A 81 4.16 -11.94 -5.64
N LEU A 82 5.04 -11.18 -6.28
CA LEU A 82 4.92 -9.74 -6.40
C LEU A 82 4.03 -9.41 -7.60
N THR A 83 2.87 -8.80 -7.36
CA THR A 83 1.96 -8.33 -8.40
C THR A 83 1.94 -6.82 -8.39
N CYS A 84 2.16 -6.17 -9.53
CA CYS A 84 2.20 -4.71 -9.64
C CYS A 84 1.17 -4.17 -10.64
N GLU A 85 0.60 -3.03 -10.29
CA GLU A 85 -0.34 -2.22 -11.05
C GLU A 85 0.34 -0.89 -11.38
N ASP A 86 0.52 -0.58 -12.67
CA ASP A 86 1.25 0.58 -13.19
C ASP A 86 0.36 1.78 -13.55
N ASP A 87 -0.94 1.61 -13.42
CA ASP A 87 -1.97 2.62 -13.63
C ASP A 87 -2.62 3.10 -12.32
N TYR A 88 -2.07 2.68 -11.17
CA TYR A 88 -2.46 3.18 -9.86
C TYR A 88 -2.37 4.70 -9.83
N ARG A 89 -3.47 5.37 -9.47
CA ARG A 89 -3.55 6.83 -9.39
C ARG A 89 -4.53 7.24 -8.30
N CYS A 90 -4.19 8.31 -7.58
CA CYS A 90 -5.12 8.90 -6.62
C CYS A 90 -6.30 9.56 -7.34
N SER A 91 -7.45 9.61 -6.65
CA SER A 91 -8.56 10.48 -7.03
C SER A 91 -8.10 11.93 -7.21
N SER A 92 -8.82 12.72 -8.00
CA SER A 92 -8.69 14.18 -8.02
C SER A 92 -8.84 14.82 -6.64
N ASP A 93 -9.59 14.15 -5.76
CA ASP A 93 -9.93 14.60 -4.41
C ASP A 93 -9.13 13.86 -3.34
N ALA A 94 -7.95 13.34 -3.71
CA ALA A 94 -7.00 12.71 -2.80
C ALA A 94 -5.58 13.23 -3.01
N THR A 95 -4.76 13.13 -1.97
CA THR A 95 -3.34 13.45 -1.98
C THR A 95 -2.52 12.17 -1.81
N CYS A 96 -1.49 12.01 -2.66
CA CYS A 96 -0.46 11.00 -2.48
C CYS A 96 0.55 11.47 -1.43
N GLU A 97 0.59 10.82 -0.28
CA GLU A 97 1.54 11.17 0.78
C GLU A 97 1.86 9.96 1.65
N GLU A 98 2.83 10.11 2.55
CA GLU A 98 3.22 9.10 3.53
C GLU A 98 2.84 9.58 4.93
N ARG A 99 2.03 8.78 5.63
CA ARG A 99 1.66 9.00 7.04
C ARG A 99 2.10 7.77 7.84
N ASP A 100 2.88 7.96 8.89
CA ASP A 100 3.41 6.88 9.75
C ASP A 100 4.13 5.75 8.98
N GLY A 101 4.90 6.10 7.94
CA GLY A 101 5.63 5.13 7.11
C GLY A 101 4.76 4.42 6.06
N LEU A 102 3.46 4.75 5.97
CA LEU A 102 2.53 4.19 4.99
C LEU A 102 2.20 5.22 3.91
N ARG A 103 2.78 5.02 2.73
CA ARG A 103 2.45 5.78 1.53
C ARG A 103 1.22 5.20 0.86
N LYS A 104 0.21 6.04 0.65
CA LYS A 104 -1.00 5.72 -0.12
C LYS A 104 -1.71 7.01 -0.53
N CYS A 105 -2.81 6.86 -1.26
CA CYS A 105 -3.71 7.97 -1.50
C CYS A 105 -4.58 8.19 -0.27
N TYR A 106 -4.61 9.42 0.22
CA TYR A 106 -5.48 9.84 1.32
C TYR A 106 -6.48 10.84 0.76
N CYS A 107 -7.78 10.58 0.92
CA CYS A 107 -8.81 11.54 0.53
C CYS A 107 -8.58 12.87 1.26
N ASN A 108 -8.78 13.98 0.55
CA ASN A 108 -8.64 15.32 1.06
C ASN A 108 -9.72 15.60 2.12
N ASP A 109 -9.53 16.67 2.92
CA ASP A 109 -10.53 17.09 3.89
C ASP A 109 -11.88 17.32 3.23
N GLY A 110 -12.94 16.75 3.82
CA GLY A 110 -14.28 16.76 3.23
C GLY A 110 -14.55 15.60 2.27
N TYR A 111 -13.63 14.65 2.12
CA TYR A 111 -13.83 13.44 1.32
C TYR A 111 -13.48 12.17 2.10
N THR A 112 -14.10 11.05 1.72
CA THR A 112 -13.85 9.72 2.30
C THR A 112 -13.85 8.63 1.22
N GLY A 113 -13.16 7.52 1.49
CA GLY A 113 -13.02 6.42 0.54
C GLY A 113 -11.67 5.72 0.66
N ASP A 114 -11.26 5.04 -0.41
CA ASP A 114 -10.01 4.27 -0.47
C ASP A 114 -8.81 5.09 -1.00
N GLY A 115 -9.05 6.35 -1.39
CA GLY A 115 -8.05 7.26 -1.94
C GLY A 115 -7.94 7.24 -3.47
N GLN A 116 -8.36 6.16 -4.14
CA GLN A 116 -8.56 6.12 -5.59
C GLN A 116 -9.98 6.57 -5.97
N ASN A 117 -10.93 6.28 -5.08
CA ASN A 117 -12.31 6.73 -5.10
C ASN A 117 -12.53 7.51 -3.81
N CYS A 118 -12.85 8.79 -3.94
CA CYS A 118 -13.14 9.67 -2.82
C CYS A 118 -14.50 10.31 -3.06
N GLU A 119 -15.39 10.14 -2.11
CA GLU A 119 -16.76 10.66 -2.12
C GLU A 119 -16.87 11.79 -1.11
N VAL A 120 -17.71 12.78 -1.39
CA VAL A 120 -17.91 13.93 -0.51
C VAL A 120 -18.46 13.47 0.83
N VAL A 121 -17.79 13.85 1.91
CA VAL A 121 -18.31 13.76 3.27
C VAL A 121 -19.17 14.99 3.49
N ALA A 122 -20.47 14.80 3.34
CA ALA A 122 -21.42 15.87 3.61
C ALA A 122 -21.35 16.31 5.07
N THR A 123 -21.28 17.61 5.32
CA THR A 123 -21.27 18.14 6.68
C THR A 123 -22.68 18.21 7.27
N ASP A 124 -23.66 18.34 6.41
CA ASP A 124 -25.09 18.27 6.70
C ASP A 124 -25.89 17.77 5.48
N CYS A 125 -27.21 17.65 5.61
CA CYS A 125 -28.07 17.20 4.52
C CYS A 125 -28.21 18.22 3.38
N ALA A 126 -27.88 19.49 3.59
CA ALA A 126 -27.89 20.49 2.54
C ALA A 126 -26.72 20.28 1.59
N ASP A 127 -25.54 19.89 2.08
CA ASP A 127 -24.41 19.49 1.23
C ASP A 127 -24.77 18.32 0.30
N ILE A 128 -25.50 17.33 0.82
CA ILE A 128 -25.99 16.17 0.05
C ILE A 128 -26.97 16.64 -1.03
N TYR A 129 -27.94 17.48 -0.65
CA TYR A 129 -28.90 18.06 -1.59
C TYR A 129 -28.22 18.86 -2.71
N ASN A 130 -27.22 19.68 -2.35
CA ASN A 130 -26.43 20.48 -3.30
C ASN A 130 -25.54 19.64 -4.22
N ALA A 131 -25.18 18.41 -3.81
CA ALA A 131 -24.52 17.42 -4.65
C ALA A 131 -25.48 16.72 -5.64
N ASN A 132 -26.71 17.22 -5.80
CA ASN A 132 -27.80 16.66 -6.60
C ASN A 132 -28.32 15.30 -6.11
N ILE A 133 -28.10 14.97 -4.83
CA ILE A 133 -28.70 13.80 -4.20
C ILE A 133 -29.97 14.27 -3.49
N THR A 134 -31.12 14.07 -4.14
CA THR A 134 -32.42 14.63 -3.73
C THR A 134 -33.40 13.60 -3.16
N ASP A 135 -32.97 12.35 -3.02
CA ASP A 135 -33.76 11.31 -2.37
C ASP A 135 -33.76 11.53 -0.85
N SER A 136 -34.93 11.52 -0.22
CA SER A 136 -34.99 11.54 1.25
C SER A 136 -34.60 10.18 1.81
N GLY A 137 -33.81 10.16 2.88
CA GLY A 137 -33.23 8.91 3.38
C GLY A 137 -32.26 9.10 4.53
N VAL A 138 -31.63 8.01 4.95
CA VAL A 138 -30.57 8.04 5.96
C VAL A 138 -29.22 8.22 5.27
N TYR A 139 -28.45 9.21 5.71
CA TYR A 139 -27.15 9.55 5.16
C TYR A 139 -26.11 9.75 6.26
N THR A 140 -24.86 9.45 5.93
CA THR A 140 -23.73 9.72 6.81
C THR A 140 -23.29 11.17 6.66
N ILE A 141 -23.28 11.92 7.76
CA ILE A 141 -22.75 13.28 7.81
C ILE A 141 -21.60 13.40 8.80
N LYS A 142 -20.73 14.39 8.59
CA LYS A 142 -19.68 14.78 9.55
C LYS A 142 -19.69 16.30 9.73
N PRO A 143 -20.39 16.82 10.74
CA PRO A 143 -20.45 18.25 10.99
C PRO A 143 -19.05 18.86 11.17
N THR A 144 -18.86 20.08 10.69
CA THR A 144 -17.62 20.83 10.84
C THR A 144 -17.24 20.96 12.33
N ASN A 145 -15.96 20.73 12.65
CA ASN A 145 -15.43 20.70 14.03
C ASN A 145 -15.97 19.58 14.94
N TRP A 146 -16.70 18.60 14.41
CA TRP A 146 -17.06 17.40 15.18
C TRP A 146 -15.81 16.54 15.42
N PRO A 147 -15.41 16.29 16.68
CA PRO A 147 -14.21 15.52 16.99
C PRO A 147 -14.44 14.00 16.84
N GLY A 148 -15.70 13.56 16.71
CA GLY A 148 -16.04 12.15 16.55
C GLY A 148 -16.01 11.68 15.10
N SER A 149 -16.29 10.39 14.93
CA SER A 149 -16.51 9.80 13.61
C SER A 149 -17.80 10.34 12.97
N PRO A 150 -17.90 10.30 11.63
CA PRO A 150 -19.17 10.53 10.93
C PRO A 150 -20.29 9.63 11.48
N PHE A 151 -21.54 10.10 11.41
CA PHE A 151 -22.72 9.38 11.90
C PHE A 151 -23.91 9.52 10.96
N GLU A 152 -24.86 8.59 11.07
CA GLU A 152 -26.05 8.55 10.22
C GLU A 152 -27.16 9.47 10.73
N VAL A 153 -27.79 10.20 9.81
CA VAL A 153 -28.94 11.09 10.07
C VAL A 153 -30.00 10.90 9.00
N TYR A 154 -31.27 11.16 9.34
CA TYR A 154 -32.32 11.22 8.33
C TYR A 154 -32.35 12.61 7.68
N CYS A 155 -32.09 12.65 6.37
CA CYS A 155 -32.20 13.85 5.55
C CYS A 155 -33.55 13.88 4.85
N ASN A 156 -34.30 14.95 5.11
CA ASN A 156 -35.49 15.29 4.33
C ASN A 156 -35.11 16.25 3.20
N MET A 157 -35.11 15.74 1.97
CA MET A 157 -34.70 16.49 0.79
C MET A 157 -35.84 17.30 0.15
N THR A 158 -37.10 17.13 0.58
CA THR A 158 -38.24 17.83 -0.03
C THR A 158 -38.16 19.35 0.10
N ASP A 159 -37.48 19.82 1.14
CA ASP A 159 -37.38 21.25 1.49
C ASP A 159 -35.94 21.79 1.31
N GLY A 160 -35.13 21.16 0.45
CA GLY A 160 -33.77 21.61 0.15
C GLY A 160 -32.67 21.06 1.07
N GLY A 161 -32.88 19.90 1.69
CA GLY A 161 -31.85 19.21 2.48
C GLY A 161 -31.88 19.50 3.98
N GLY A 162 -33.06 19.52 4.60
CA GLY A 162 -33.20 19.61 6.06
C GLY A 162 -32.84 18.30 6.76
N TRP A 163 -32.44 18.37 8.03
CA TRP A 163 -32.13 17.20 8.85
C TRP A 163 -32.82 17.27 10.21
N THR A 164 -33.19 16.11 10.75
CA THR A 164 -33.75 15.96 12.11
C THR A 164 -32.88 14.96 12.87
N VAL A 165 -32.46 15.33 14.08
CA VAL A 165 -31.67 14.49 15.01
C VAL A 165 -32.59 13.65 15.89
#